data_AF-A0A6B3CGJ9-F1
#
_entry.id   AF-A0A6B3CGJ9-F1
#
_cell.length_a   1.000
_cell.length_b   1.000
_cell.length_c   1.000
_cell.angle_alpha   90.00
_cell.angle_beta   90.00
_cell.angle_gamma   90.00
#
_symmetry.space_group_name_H-M   'P 1'
#
loop_
_entity.id
_entity.type
_entity.pdbx_description
1 polymer ?
#
loop_
_entity_poly.entity_id
_entity_poly.type
_entity_poly.pdbx_seq_one_letter_code
_entity_poly.pdbx_strand_id
1 'polypeptide(L)'
;PRTSTAISDIVARSAFARPGRQAPPLWVLFNRVRTGVNSAKEIRDMMREAGWNVFTVMIPVRDEIKQATAFPVERASRGPFGELVTEMETRGLVKHG
;
A
#
# COMPACT_ATOMS: atom_id res chain seq x y z
N PRO A 1 7.58 15.68 -24.57
CA PRO A 1 6.76 15.46 -23.36
C PRO A 1 6.77 13.97 -22.96
N ARG A 2 7.14 13.62 -21.73
CA ARG A 2 6.95 12.24 -21.24
C ARG A 2 5.45 12.04 -21.00
N THR A 3 4.77 11.43 -21.95
CA THR A 3 3.43 10.89 -21.77
C THR A 3 3.53 9.71 -20.81
N SER A 4 3.42 9.97 -19.50
CA SER A 4 3.40 8.89 -18.52
C SER A 4 2.11 8.09 -18.73
N THR A 5 2.23 6.78 -18.85
CA THR A 5 1.06 5.88 -18.84
C THR A 5 0.38 5.99 -17.46
N ALA A 6 -0.94 6.09 -17.41
CA ALA A 6 -1.65 6.14 -16.14
C ALA A 6 -1.47 4.82 -15.38
N ILE A 7 -1.39 4.87 -14.05
CA ILE A 7 -1.25 3.66 -13.21
C ILE A 7 -2.43 2.70 -13.45
N SER A 8 -3.63 3.22 -13.65
CA SER A 8 -4.83 2.45 -14.04
C SER A 8 -4.59 1.60 -15.28
N ASP A 9 -3.95 2.17 -16.31
CA ASP A 9 -3.69 1.48 -17.57
C ASP A 9 -2.61 0.40 -17.40
N ILE A 10 -1.61 0.66 -16.56
CA ILE A 10 -0.59 -0.33 -16.21
C ILE A 10 -1.23 -1.53 -15.51
N VAL A 11 -2.12 -1.27 -14.55
CA VAL A 11 -2.85 -2.31 -13.82
C VAL A 11 -3.79 -3.08 -14.76
N ALA A 12 -4.48 -2.38 -15.66
CA ALA A 12 -5.38 -2.97 -16.66
C ALA A 12 -4.64 -3.93 -17.60
N ARG A 13 -3.42 -3.60 -18.03
CA ARG A 13 -2.60 -4.50 -18.87
C ARG A 13 -2.23 -5.81 -18.17
N SER A 14 -2.17 -5.82 -16.84
CA SER A 14 -1.90 -7.06 -16.08
C SER A 14 -3.03 -8.08 -16.15
N ALA A 15 -4.25 -7.65 -16.51
CA ALA A 15 -5.43 -8.50 -16.58
C ALA A 15 -5.19 -9.73 -17.47
N PHE A 16 -4.65 -9.52 -18.68
CA PHE A 16 -4.45 -10.59 -19.66
C PHE A 16 -3.60 -11.75 -19.13
N ALA A 17 -2.61 -11.47 -18.28
CA ALA A 17 -1.69 -12.46 -17.73
C ALA A 17 -2.26 -13.25 -16.53
N ARG A 18 -3.47 -12.91 -16.06
CA ARG A 18 -4.08 -13.53 -14.88
C ARG A 18 -5.02 -14.66 -15.23
N PRO A 19 -5.15 -15.71 -14.39
CA PRO A 19 -6.04 -16.85 -14.65
C PRO A 19 -7.50 -16.45 -14.97
N GLY A 20 -8.03 -15.39 -14.34
CA GLY A 20 -9.39 -14.89 -14.57
C GLY A 20 -9.49 -13.76 -15.61
N ARG A 21 -8.39 -13.38 -16.27
CA ARG A 21 -8.30 -12.22 -17.19
C ARG A 21 -8.84 -10.89 -16.65
N GLN A 22 -8.89 -10.75 -15.33
CA GLN A 22 -9.35 -9.55 -14.65
C GLN A 22 -8.17 -8.88 -13.96
N ALA A 23 -8.10 -7.56 -14.09
CA ALA A 23 -7.17 -6.76 -13.33
C ALA A 23 -7.49 -6.89 -11.83
N PRO A 24 -6.50 -6.90 -10.95
CA PRO A 24 -6.76 -6.86 -9.51
C PRO A 24 -7.39 -5.52 -9.14
N PRO A 25 -8.10 -5.45 -8.01
CA PRO A 25 -8.37 -4.17 -7.37
C PRO A 25 -7.03 -3.47 -7.06
N LEU A 26 -6.96 -2.17 -7.33
CA LEU A 26 -5.81 -1.36 -6.96
C LEU A 26 -5.87 -1.03 -5.46
N TRP A 27 -4.77 -1.28 -4.76
CA TRP A 27 -4.59 -1.01 -3.34
C TRP A 27 -3.43 -0.04 -3.11
N VAL A 28 -3.61 0.93 -2.22
CA VAL A 28 -2.62 1.95 -1.89
C VAL A 28 -2.22 1.82 -0.42
N LEU A 29 -0.91 1.64 -0.21
CA LEU A 29 -0.27 1.73 1.10
C LEU A 29 0.55 3.02 1.17
N PHE A 30 0.30 3.82 2.19
CA PHE A 30 1.08 5.03 2.44
C PHE A 30 2.32 4.64 3.23
N ASN A 31 3.46 4.64 2.55
CA ASN A 31 4.74 4.23 3.11
C ASN A 31 5.63 5.45 3.37
N ARG A 32 6.48 5.37 4.41
CA ARG A 32 7.40 6.45 4.82
C ARG A 32 6.66 7.77 5.04
N VAL A 33 5.58 7.72 5.81
CA VAL A 33 4.80 8.90 6.18
C VAL A 33 5.45 9.63 7.35
N ARG A 34 5.67 10.94 7.22
CA ARG A 34 6.10 11.77 8.37
C ARG A 34 4.93 11.92 9.34
N THR A 35 5.21 11.86 10.64
CA THR A 35 4.18 12.12 11.66
C THR A 35 3.84 13.61 11.71
N GLY A 36 2.59 13.94 12.05
CA GLY A 36 2.15 15.33 12.25
C GLY A 36 1.97 16.18 10.98
N VAL A 37 1.98 15.58 9.78
CA VAL A 37 1.70 16.31 8.52
C VAL A 37 0.32 15.95 7.97
N ASN A 38 -0.42 16.97 7.52
CA ASN A 38 -1.77 16.79 6.97
C ASN A 38 -1.79 16.24 5.53
N SER A 39 -0.69 16.36 4.80
CA SER A 39 -0.60 15.92 3.40
C SER A 39 -0.94 14.44 3.21
N ALA A 40 -0.64 13.59 4.20
CA ALA A 40 -1.01 12.18 4.14
C ALA A 40 -2.53 11.96 4.13
N LYS A 41 -3.29 12.80 4.84
CA LYS A 41 -4.75 12.77 4.83
C LYS A 41 -5.30 13.25 3.49
N GLU A 42 -4.82 14.41 3.01
CA GLU A 42 -5.26 14.99 1.75
C GLU A 42 -5.03 14.06 0.56
N ILE A 43 -3.83 13.47 0.46
CA ILE A 43 -3.50 12.53 -0.61
C ILE A 43 -4.36 11.27 -0.47
N ARG A 44 -4.64 10.79 0.75
CA ARG A 44 -5.51 9.62 0.96
C ARG A 44 -6.92 9.88 0.44
N ASP A 45 -7.47 11.05 0.74
CA ASP A 45 -8.81 11.42 0.32
C ASP A 45 -8.87 11.52 -1.22
N MET A 46 -7.86 12.13 -1.84
CA MET A 46 -7.71 12.16 -3.31
C MET A 46 -7.66 10.75 -3.93
N MET A 47 -6.92 9.81 -3.35
CA MET A 47 -6.85 8.42 -3.87
C MET A 47 -8.17 7.68 -3.72
N ARG A 48 -8.92 7.94 -2.64
CA ARG A 48 -10.27 7.39 -2.44
C ARG A 48 -11.26 7.96 -3.44
N GLU A 49 -11.23 9.27 -3.69
CA GLU A 49 -12.04 9.94 -4.71
C GLU A 49 -11.74 9.41 -6.12
N ALA A 50 -10.50 9.00 -6.39
CA ALA A 50 -10.11 8.31 -7.61
C ALA A 50 -10.59 6.84 -7.69
N GLY A 51 -11.34 6.36 -6.69
CA GLY A 51 -11.91 5.01 -6.65
C GLY A 51 -10.92 3.91 -6.25
N TRP A 52 -9.77 4.26 -5.67
CA TRP A 52 -8.76 3.27 -5.27
C TRP A 52 -9.02 2.76 -3.86
N ASN A 53 -8.66 1.50 -3.60
CA ASN A 53 -8.70 0.97 -2.24
C ASN A 53 -7.50 1.50 -1.46
N VAL A 54 -7.73 2.15 -0.33
CA VAL A 54 -6.65 2.73 0.48
C VAL A 54 -6.64 2.13 1.87
N PHE A 55 -5.47 1.65 2.29
CA PHE A 55 -5.25 1.17 3.65
C PHE A 55 -5.38 2.32 4.65
N THR A 56 -5.95 2.02 5.81
CA THR A 56 -6.02 2.99 6.91
C THR A 56 -4.68 3.09 7.62
N VAL A 57 -3.97 1.97 7.70
CA VAL A 57 -2.61 1.89 8.25
C VAL A 57 -1.65 2.69 7.38
N MET A 58 -0.74 3.40 8.04
CA MET A 58 0.37 4.12 7.41
C MET A 58 1.67 3.62 8.00
N ILE A 59 2.67 3.39 7.15
CA ILE A 59 4.01 3.04 7.62
C ILE A 59 4.79 4.34 7.83
N PRO A 60 5.17 4.68 9.08
CA PRO A 60 5.87 5.92 9.35
C PRO A 60 7.32 5.90 8.85
N VAL A 61 7.89 7.08 8.67
CA VAL A 61 9.35 7.21 8.51
C VAL A 61 10.02 6.88 9.84
N ARG A 62 10.67 5.72 9.93
CA ARG A 62 11.54 5.34 11.06
C ARG A 62 12.87 4.83 10.54
N ASP A 63 13.95 5.16 11.24
CA ASP A 63 15.31 4.80 10.80
C ASP A 63 15.53 3.28 10.82
N GLU A 64 14.96 2.58 11.81
CA GLU A 64 14.92 1.11 11.86
C GLU A 64 14.33 0.49 10.58
N ILE A 65 13.25 1.06 10.04
CA ILE A 65 12.60 0.59 8.80
C ILE A 65 13.43 0.97 7.57
N LYS A 66 14.11 2.12 7.57
CA LYS A 66 14.95 2.55 6.44
C LYS A 66 16.13 1.60 6.24
N GLN A 67 16.71 1.10 7.33
CA GLN A 67 17.86 0.19 7.31
C GLN A 67 17.46 -1.26 7.00
N ALA A 68 16.17 -1.54 6.84
CA ALA A 68 15.63 -2.88 6.58
C ALA A 68 16.16 -3.53 5.29
N THR A 69 16.85 -2.78 4.43
CA THR A 69 17.53 -3.29 3.24
C THR A 69 18.76 -4.13 3.55
N ALA A 70 19.43 -3.87 4.68
CA ALA A 70 20.64 -4.57 5.09
C ALA A 70 20.39 -5.58 6.21
N PHE A 71 19.40 -5.34 7.07
CA PHE A 71 19.09 -6.18 8.22
C PHE A 71 17.57 -6.31 8.41
N PRO A 72 17.07 -7.46 8.87
CA PRO A 72 15.65 -7.59 9.20
C PRO A 72 15.28 -6.65 10.36
N VAL A 73 14.05 -6.11 10.31
CA VAL A 73 13.49 -5.33 11.43
C VAL A 73 12.96 -6.31 12.46
N GLU A 74 13.60 -6.37 13.62
CA GLU A 74 13.13 -7.22 14.72
C GLU A 74 11.73 -6.80 15.17
N ARG A 75 10.87 -7.79 15.47
CA ARG A 75 9.51 -7.58 16.01
C ARG A 75 8.65 -6.64 15.15
N ALA A 76 8.85 -6.62 13.83
CA ALA A 76 8.05 -5.81 12.90
C ALA A 76 6.52 -6.06 13.04
N SER A 77 6.14 -7.26 13.47
CA SER A 77 4.75 -7.64 13.77
C SER A 77 4.13 -6.90 14.97
N ARG A 78 4.92 -6.26 15.84
CA ARG A 78 4.41 -5.50 17.00
C ARG A 78 4.21 -4.01 16.72
N GLY A 79 4.15 -3.63 15.45
CA GLY A 79 4.04 -2.23 15.02
C GLY A 79 3.22 -2.06 13.74
N PRO A 80 3.47 -1.01 12.95
CA PRO A 80 2.66 -0.66 11.78
C PRO A 80 2.54 -1.78 10.72
N PHE A 81 3.54 -2.67 10.63
CA PHE A 81 3.44 -3.82 9.72
C PHE A 81 2.52 -4.92 10.26
N GLY A 82 2.47 -5.13 11.57
CA GLY A 82 1.48 -6.02 12.19
C GLY A 82 0.07 -5.49 11.99
N GLU A 83 -0.15 -4.20 12.25
CA GLU A 83 -1.43 -3.53 12.00
C GLU A 83 -1.87 -3.66 10.52
N LEU A 84 -0.92 -3.49 9.58
CA LEU A 84 -1.19 -3.67 8.16
C LEU A 84 -1.63 -5.10 7.83
N VAL A 85 -0.94 -6.11 8.38
CA VAL A 85 -1.32 -7.51 8.18
C VAL A 85 -2.72 -7.77 8.72
N THR A 86 -3.03 -7.32 9.94
CA THR A 86 -4.37 -7.44 10.52
C THR A 86 -5.44 -6.73 9.66
N GLU A 87 -5.14 -5.55 9.12
CA GLU A 87 -6.05 -4.86 8.20
C GLU A 87 -6.25 -5.65 6.90
N MET A 88 -5.18 -6.21 6.33
CA MET A 88 -5.24 -7.03 5.11
C MET A 88 -6.04 -8.33 5.34
N GLU A 89 -5.89 -8.97 6.50
CA GLU A 89 -6.68 -10.14 6.90
C GLU A 89 -8.16 -9.79 7.06
N THR A 90 -8.47 -8.71 7.78
CA THR A 90 -9.83 -8.22 7.99
C THR A 90 -10.53 -7.92 6.66
N ARG A 91 -9.78 -7.42 5.68
CA ARG A 91 -10.26 -7.13 4.32
C ARG A 91 -10.25 -8.35 3.38
N GLY A 92 -9.85 -9.54 3.87
CA GLY A 92 -9.82 -10.79 3.11
C GLY A 92 -8.74 -10.86 2.03
N LEU A 93 -7.70 -10.03 2.12
CA LEU A 93 -6.62 -9.94 1.12
C LEU A 93 -5.53 -10.99 1.32
N VAL A 94 -5.35 -11.45 2.56
CA VAL A 94 -4.42 -12.52 2.93
C VAL A 94 -5.11 -13.48 3.87
N LYS A 95 -4.68 -14.74 3.87
CA LYS A 95 -5.14 -15.76 4.82
C LYS A 95 -4.11 -15.88 5.94
N HIS A 96 -4.58 -16.15 7.15
CA HIS A 96 -3.71 -16.57 8.24
C HIS A 96 -2.97 -17.84 7.78
N GLY A 97 -1.63 -17.79 7.80
CA GLY A 97 -0.77 -18.95 7.63
C GLY A 97 -0.70 -19.78 8.90
#